data_AF-A0A947TEG8-F1
#
_entry.id   AF-A0A947TEG8-F1
#
_cell.length_a   1.000
_cell.length_b   1.000
_cell.length_c   1.000
_cell.angle_alpha   90.00
_cell.angle_beta   90.00
_cell.angle_gamma   90.00
#
_symmetry.space_group_name_H-M   'P 1'
#
loop_
_entity.id
_entity.type
_entity.pdbx_description
1 polymer ?
#
loop_
_entity_poly.entity_id
_entity_poly.type
_entity_poly.pdbx_seq_one_letter_code
_entity_poly.pdbx_strand_id
1 'polypeptide(L)'
;MNFCQACTVRNRAICADLDDDEIELLNNIGRPMHLDQGERLLWEGEDAVLVANVVEGVMKLSAQTADGKEQILGLVYSSDFLGRPFGQTTPYGAEALT
;
A
#
# COMPACT_ATOMS: atom_id res chain seq x y z
N MET A 1 18.03 2.76 10.03
CA MET A 1 18.32 2.74 8.58
C MET A 1 17.25 3.59 7.92
N ASN A 2 17.59 4.74 7.34
CA ASN A 2 16.59 5.64 6.75
C ASN A 2 16.15 5.12 5.38
N PHE A 3 15.08 4.31 5.35
CA PHE A 3 14.55 3.69 4.13
C PHE A 3 14.26 4.72 3.03
N CYS A 4 13.77 5.90 3.41
CA CYS A 4 13.47 6.97 2.47
C CYS A 4 14.71 7.59 1.79
N GLN A 5 15.90 7.57 2.41
CA GLN A 5 17.10 8.21 1.82
C GLN A 5 17.58 7.52 0.54
N ALA A 6 17.39 6.20 0.43
CA ALA A 6 17.74 5.41 -0.74
C ALA A 6 16.51 5.02 -1.59
N CYS A 7 15.32 5.54 -1.26
CA CYS A 7 14.07 5.19 -1.92
C CYS A 7 13.93 5.91 -3.27
N THR A 8 13.80 5.14 -4.35
CA THR A 8 13.71 5.64 -5.73
C THR A 8 12.42 6.40 -6.01
N VAL A 9 11.36 6.16 -5.23
CA VAL A 9 10.05 6.81 -5.38
C VAL A 9 9.82 7.96 -4.41
N ARG A 10 10.80 8.29 -3.55
CA ARG A 10 10.65 9.32 -2.49
C ARG A 10 10.06 10.63 -3.01
N ASN A 11 10.52 11.09 -4.17
CA ASN A 11 10.14 12.38 -4.76
C ASN A 11 8.73 12.40 -5.40
N ARG A 12 8.00 11.29 -5.36
CA ARG A 12 6.65 11.15 -5.93
C ARG A 12 5.65 10.50 -4.97
N ALA A 13 6.16 9.82 -3.94
CA ALA A 13 5.38 9.19 -2.90
C ALA A 13 4.91 10.19 -1.83
N ILE A 14 4.17 9.69 -0.84
CA ILE A 14 3.68 10.50 0.29
C ILE A 14 4.80 11.24 1.06
N CYS A 15 6.02 10.73 1.04
CA CYS A 15 7.18 11.35 1.69
C CYS A 15 7.82 12.50 0.90
N ALA A 16 7.29 12.86 -0.28
CA ALA A 16 7.78 14.00 -1.06
C ALA A 16 7.53 15.35 -0.39
N ASP A 17 6.44 15.45 0.39
CA ASP A 17 6.01 16.68 1.06
C ASP A 17 6.45 16.76 2.53
N LEU A 18 7.20 15.75 3.01
CA LEU A 18 7.64 15.66 4.41
C LEU A 18 9.05 16.23 4.59
N ASP A 19 9.27 16.91 5.71
CA ASP A 19 10.62 17.32 6.13
C ASP A 19 11.43 16.15 6.71
N ASP A 20 12.71 16.39 7.05
CA ASP A 20 13.60 15.33 7.51
C ASP A 20 13.18 14.72 8.86
N ASP A 21 12.61 15.51 9.77
CA ASP A 21 12.12 15.04 11.08
C ASP A 21 10.83 14.22 10.92
N GLU A 22 9.93 14.66 10.04
CA GLU A 22 8.71 13.93 9.66
C GLU A 22 9.02 12.61 8.95
N ILE A 23 10.06 12.58 8.12
CA ILE A 23 10.53 11.34 7.46
C ILE A 23 11.11 10.37 8.49
N GLU A 24 11.87 10.87 9.47
CA GLU A 24 12.37 10.02 10.56
C GLU A 24 11.21 9.42 11.35
N LEU A 25 10.19 10.23 11.67
CA LEU A 25 8.97 9.75 12.33
C LEU A 25 8.24 8.70 11.47
N LEU A 26 8.05 8.94 10.18
CA LEU A 26 7.42 7.98 9.26
C LEU A 26 8.19 6.66 9.20
N ASN A 27 9.52 6.71 9.10
CA ASN A 27 10.38 5.53 9.10
C ASN A 27 10.31 4.74 10.42
N ASN A 28 10.05 5.42 11.54
CA ASN A 28 9.93 4.80 12.86
C ASN A 28 8.55 4.14 13.08
N ILE A 29 7.49 4.64 12.45
CA ILE A 29 6.13 4.07 12.52
C ILE A 29 5.99 2.91 11.51
N GLY A 30 6.59 3.07 10.33
CA GLY A 30 6.52 2.10 9.25
C GLY A 30 7.55 0.97 9.38
N ARG A 31 7.39 -0.04 8.53
CA ARG A 31 8.40 -1.07 8.30
C ARG A 31 8.39 -1.48 6.82
N PRO A 32 9.54 -1.86 6.24
CA PRO A 32 9.55 -2.49 4.92
C PRO A 32 8.81 -3.83 4.99
N MET A 33 8.06 -4.12 3.93
CA MET A 33 7.39 -5.40 3.73
C MET A 33 7.65 -5.83 2.29
N HIS A 34 8.00 -7.09 2.12
CA HIS A 34 8.10 -7.74 0.82
C HIS A 34 6.94 -8.73 0.71
N LEU A 35 6.31 -8.76 -0.47
CA LEU A 35 5.22 -9.67 -0.80
C LEU A 35 5.61 -10.38 -2.09
N ASP A 36 5.54 -11.69 -2.09
CA ASP A 36 5.69 -12.50 -3.30
C ASP A 36 4.44 -12.35 -4.19
N GLN A 37 4.60 -12.60 -5.49
CA GLN A 37 3.48 -12.58 -6.44
C GLN A 37 2.33 -13.48 -5.96
N GLY A 38 1.13 -12.91 -5.90
CA GLY A 38 -0.09 -13.55 -5.43
C GLY A 38 -0.36 -13.41 -3.94
N GLU A 39 0.59 -12.91 -3.14
CA GLU A 39 0.34 -12.59 -1.74
C GLU A 39 -0.55 -11.35 -1.58
N ARG A 40 -1.36 -11.35 -0.53
CA ARG A 40 -2.31 -10.27 -0.23
C ARG A 40 -1.85 -9.44 0.95
N LEU A 41 -1.93 -8.13 0.77
CA LEU A 41 -1.73 -7.17 1.86
C LEU A 41 -3.03 -6.87 2.61
N LEU A 42 -4.14 -6.80 1.88
CA LEU A 42 -5.46 -6.44 2.40
C LEU A 42 -6.52 -7.39 1.86
N TRP A 43 -7.53 -7.67 2.67
CA TRP A 43 -8.72 -8.42 2.30
C TRP A 43 -9.96 -7.54 2.44
N GLU A 44 -10.88 -7.67 1.47
CA GLU A 44 -12.16 -6.98 1.50
C GLU A 44 -12.96 -7.38 2.75
N GLY A 45 -13.50 -6.40 3.46
CA GLY A 45 -14.31 -6.58 4.67
C GLY A 45 -13.52 -6.70 5.97
N GLU A 46 -12.20 -6.88 5.93
CA GLU A 46 -11.36 -6.91 7.13
C GLU A 46 -11.12 -5.52 7.71
N ASP A 47 -10.72 -5.46 8.99
CA ASP A 47 -10.38 -4.22 9.69
C ASP A 47 -9.27 -3.46 8.93
N ALA A 48 -9.46 -2.15 8.73
CA ALA A 48 -8.52 -1.29 8.01
C ALA A 48 -7.34 -0.87 8.92
N VAL A 49 -6.51 -1.84 9.28
CA VAL A 49 -5.39 -1.66 10.24
C VAL A 49 -4.06 -1.25 9.59
N LEU A 50 -3.98 -1.28 8.26
CA LEU A 50 -2.74 -1.04 7.52
C LEU A 50 -2.95 -0.03 6.39
N VAL A 51 -1.92 0.76 6.18
CA VAL A 51 -1.70 1.58 4.99
C VAL A 51 -0.26 1.35 4.52
N ALA A 52 -0.01 1.51 3.22
CA ALA A 52 1.30 1.26 2.64
C ALA A 52 1.59 2.24 1.51
N ASN A 53 2.87 2.55 1.31
CA ASN A 53 3.34 3.15 0.07
C ASN A 53 4.05 2.08 -0.75
N VAL A 54 3.71 1.94 -2.03
CA VAL A 54 4.35 0.95 -2.90
C VAL A 54 5.70 1.50 -3.33
N VAL A 55 6.78 0.83 -2.91
CA VAL A 55 8.14 1.23 -3.27
C VAL A 55 8.53 0.69 -4.64
N GLU A 56 8.20 -0.56 -4.91
CA GLU A 56 8.50 -1.29 -6.14
C GLU A 56 7.38 -2.29 -6.44
N GLY A 57 7.18 -2.59 -7.72
CA GLY A 57 6.18 -3.55 -8.18
C GLY A 57 4.79 -2.95 -8.42
N VAL A 58 3.80 -3.83 -8.58
CA VAL A 58 2.41 -3.50 -8.89
C VAL A 58 1.46 -4.32 -8.03
N MET A 59 0.44 -3.66 -7.47
CA MET A 59 -0.66 -4.32 -6.75
C MET A 59 -1.96 -4.26 -7.57
N LYS A 60 -2.75 -5.33 -7.51
CA LYS A 60 -4.13 -5.38 -7.99
C LYS A 60 -5.08 -5.04 -6.85
N LEU A 61 -6.01 -4.12 -7.10
CA LEU A 61 -7.17 -3.92 -6.23
C LEU A 61 -8.37 -4.67 -6.82
N SER A 62 -9.04 -5.46 -5.99
CA SER A 62 -10.22 -6.20 -6.41
C SER A 62 -11.30 -6.24 -5.33
N ALA A 63 -12.54 -6.44 -5.76
CA ALA A 63 -13.66 -6.73 -4.88
C ALA A 63 -14.44 -7.94 -5.40
N GLN A 64 -15.18 -8.61 -4.53
CA GLN A 64 -16.02 -9.73 -4.90
C GLN A 64 -17.44 -9.25 -5.24
N THR A 65 -17.94 -9.65 -6.40
CA THR A 65 -19.30 -9.36 -6.81
C THR A 65 -20.29 -10.32 -6.13
N ALA A 66 -21.57 -9.95 -6.09
CA ALA A 66 -22.61 -10.79 -5.49
C ALA A 66 -22.77 -12.17 -6.16
N ASP A 67 -22.38 -12.31 -7.44
CA ASP A 67 -22.33 -13.58 -8.16
C ASP A 67 -21.00 -14.34 -8.00
N GLY A 68 -20.14 -13.91 -7.07
CA GLY A 68 -18.92 -14.61 -6.66
C GLY A 68 -17.70 -14.38 -7.57
N LYS A 69 -17.78 -13.44 -8.51
CA LYS A 69 -16.66 -13.12 -9.41
C LYS A 69 -15.73 -12.09 -8.76
N GLU A 70 -14.46 -12.14 -9.17
CA GLU A 70 -13.53 -11.06 -8.86
C GLU A 70 -13.72 -9.92 -9.87
N GLN A 71 -13.92 -8.70 -9.37
CA GLN A 71 -13.89 -7.49 -10.16
C GLN A 71 -12.60 -6.71 -9.85
N ILE A 72 -11.78 -6.48 -10.87
CA ILE A 72 -10.61 -5.60 -10.77
C ILE A 72 -11.10 -4.15 -10.71
N LEU A 73 -10.73 -3.45 -9.64
CA LEU A 73 -11.08 -2.04 -9.43
C LEU A 73 -9.98 -1.11 -9.95
N GLY A 74 -8.72 -1.56 -9.91
CA GLY A 74 -7.58 -0.77 -10.35
C GLY A 74 -6.25 -1.45 -10.10
N LEU A 75 -5.19 -0.80 -10.55
CA LEU A 75 -3.80 -1.18 -10.29
C LEU A 75 -3.12 -0.04 -9.52
N VAL A 76 -2.23 -0.40 -8.60
CA VAL A 76 -1.46 0.51 -7.75
C VAL A 76 0.01 0.29 -8.07
N TYR A 77 0.70 1.35 -8.43
CA TYR A 77 2.08 1.33 -8.92
C TYR A 77 3.05 1.89 -7.90
N SER A 78 4.33 1.76 -8.17
CA SER A 78 5.38 2.40 -7.38
C SER A 78 5.11 3.90 -7.22
N SER A 79 5.32 4.43 -6.01
CA SER A 79 4.93 5.75 -5.48
C SER A 79 3.49 5.89 -4.98
N ASP A 80 2.55 5.03 -5.40
CA ASP A 80 1.16 5.14 -4.95
C ASP A 80 0.99 4.74 -3.48
N PHE A 81 -0.03 5.34 -2.84
CA PHE A 81 -0.42 5.05 -1.47
C PHE A 81 -1.67 4.18 -1.43
N LEU A 82 -1.64 3.14 -0.61
CA LEU A 82 -2.64 2.09 -0.51
C LEU A 82 -3.21 2.02 0.92
N GLY A 83 -4.49 1.67 1.01
CA GLY A 83 -5.21 1.44 2.26
C GLY A 83 -6.29 2.50 2.47
N ARG A 84 -6.90 2.48 3.65
CA ARG A 84 -8.03 3.36 3.97
C ARG A 84 -7.79 4.06 5.30
N PRO A 85 -7.07 5.21 5.30
CA PRO A 85 -6.87 6.00 6.51
C PRO A 85 -8.20 6.29 7.19
N PHE A 86 -8.26 6.07 8.50
CA PHE A 86 -9.43 6.32 9.36
C PHE A 86 -10.69 5.49 9.03
N GLY A 87 -10.62 4.58 8.06
CA GLY A 87 -11.67 3.61 7.79
C GLY A 87 -11.75 2.56 8.90
N GLN A 88 -12.94 2.00 9.12
CA GLN A 88 -13.10 0.85 10.01
C GLN A 88 -12.71 -0.45 9.29
N THR A 89 -13.15 -0.60 8.04
CA THR A 89 -12.91 -1.80 7.21
C THR A 89 -12.38 -1.45 5.82
N THR A 90 -11.72 -2.40 5.18
CA THR A 90 -11.19 -2.28 3.82
C THR A 90 -12.27 -2.64 2.79
N PRO A 91 -12.57 -1.78 1.80
CA PRO A 91 -13.63 -2.03 0.82
C PRO A 91 -13.17 -2.84 -0.40
N TYR A 92 -11.91 -3.31 -0.41
CA TYR A 92 -11.31 -4.07 -1.50
C TYR A 92 -10.17 -4.94 -0.98
N GLY A 93 -9.83 -6.00 -1.69
CA GLY A 93 -8.57 -6.72 -1.53
C GLY A 93 -7.43 -6.01 -2.25
N ALA A 94 -6.19 -6.24 -1.78
CA ALA A 94 -4.97 -5.79 -2.45
C ALA A 94 -3.96 -6.94 -2.56
N GLU A 95 -3.58 -7.30 -3.77
CA GLU A 95 -2.77 -8.49 -4.10
C GLU A 95 -1.55 -8.09 -4.93
N ALA A 96 -0.37 -8.61 -4.59
CA ALA A 96 0.86 -8.35 -5.33
C ALA A 96 0.85 -9.08 -6.68
N LEU A 97 1.17 -8.35 -7.76
CA LEU A 97 1.29 -8.90 -9.11
C LEU A 97 2.74 -9.15 -9.53
N THR A 98 3.70 -8.51 -8.88
CA THR A 98 5.15 -8.58 -9.17
C THR A 98 5.96 -8.41 -7.91
#